data_AF-A0A933B9I3-F1
#
_entry.id   AF-A0A933B9I3-F1
#
_cell.length_a   1.000
_cell.length_b   1.000
_cell.length_c   1.000
_cell.angle_alpha   90.00
_cell.angle_beta   90.00
_cell.angle_gamma   90.00
#
_symmetry.space_group_name_H-M   'P 1'
#
loop_
_entity.id
_entity.type
_entity.pdbx_description
1 polymer ?
#
loop_
_entity_poly.entity_id
_entity_poly.type
_entity_poly.pdbx_seq_one_letter_code
_entity_poly.pdbx_strand_id
1 'polypeptide(L)'
;MGSHPASNEGHDKSAHVVHDRRRRGDEGDASGAEAPNEIERLKQEAKDANDQYLRAVAEFENTKKRLHRERDEFSRYAAEAVLRELLPIIESLDQALVAVDQQSDPQAVIKGVHLIYRQLLGLLEKEGVKRIATVGERFDPHLHEAIAQVDAQDGQADGTIVEEVRIGYTMHGKVIRPAMVRVAKATSPQKKETPTKEGKEV
;
A
#
# COMPACT_ATOMS: atom_id res chain seq x y z
N MET A 1 -49.56 37.99 -0.09
CA MET A 1 -49.35 39.29 -0.76
C MET A 1 -49.26 39.05 -2.28
N GLY A 2 -50.21 39.61 -3.05
CA GLY A 2 -50.22 39.74 -4.53
C GLY A 2 -50.51 38.45 -5.31
N SER A 3 -51.69 38.12 -5.87
CA SER A 3 -52.77 38.92 -6.50
C SER A 3 -52.21 39.78 -7.65
N HIS A 4 -52.59 39.68 -8.92
CA HIS A 4 -53.71 39.06 -9.63
C HIS A 4 -53.36 38.99 -11.15
N PRO A 5 -54.13 38.24 -11.96
CA PRO A 5 -54.01 38.07 -13.42
C PRO A 5 -54.92 39.03 -14.22
N ALA A 6 -54.78 39.10 -15.55
CA ALA A 6 -55.81 39.44 -16.57
C ALA A 6 -55.15 39.37 -17.97
N SER A 7 -55.59 38.57 -18.95
CA SER A 7 -56.86 38.56 -19.70
C SER A 7 -57.08 39.80 -20.57
N ASN A 8 -56.93 39.69 -21.89
CA ASN A 8 -58.05 39.60 -22.85
C ASN A 8 -57.74 40.18 -24.25
N GLU A 9 -58.42 39.57 -25.22
CA GLU A 9 -58.45 39.67 -26.68
C GLU A 9 -58.89 41.01 -27.30
N GLY A 10 -58.67 41.14 -28.62
CA GLY A 10 -59.38 42.04 -29.52
C GLY A 10 -58.76 42.04 -30.94
N HIS A 11 -59.18 41.15 -31.85
CA HIS A 11 -60.19 41.33 -32.91
C HIS A 11 -59.75 42.12 -34.18
N ASP A 12 -59.88 41.41 -35.32
CA ASP A 12 -60.45 41.85 -36.60
C ASP A 12 -59.57 42.67 -37.60
N LYS A 13 -59.29 42.08 -38.77
CA LYS A 13 -60.01 42.40 -40.03
C LYS A 13 -59.37 41.76 -41.28
N SER A 14 -60.22 41.08 -42.02
CA SER A 14 -60.04 40.50 -43.35
C SER A 14 -59.86 41.57 -44.44
N ALA A 15 -59.06 41.28 -45.48
CA ALA A 15 -59.33 41.73 -46.85
C ALA A 15 -58.62 40.84 -47.87
N HIS A 16 -59.34 40.50 -48.93
CA HIS A 16 -59.13 39.45 -49.91
C HIS A 16 -59.01 40.11 -51.29
N VAL A 17 -57.99 39.81 -52.10
CA VAL A 17 -58.08 39.87 -53.59
C VAL A 17 -57.14 38.84 -54.21
N VAL A 18 -57.68 38.11 -55.17
CA VAL A 18 -57.15 36.98 -55.95
C VAL A 18 -56.58 37.45 -57.30
N HIS A 19 -55.52 36.79 -57.79
CA HIS A 19 -55.22 36.41 -59.21
C HIS A 19 -53.69 36.28 -59.40
N ASP A 20 -53.09 35.44 -60.23
CA ASP A 20 -53.49 34.36 -61.14
C ASP A 20 -52.18 33.63 -61.57
N ARG A 21 -52.30 32.33 -61.85
CA ARG A 21 -51.48 31.43 -62.70
C ARG A 21 -49.95 31.57 -62.90
N ARG A 22 -49.31 30.45 -62.53
CA ARG A 22 -48.39 29.57 -63.32
C ARG A 22 -47.11 30.16 -63.95
N ARG A 23 -45.96 29.63 -63.49
CA ARG A 23 -44.84 29.03 -64.28
C ARG A 23 -43.82 28.48 -63.28
N ARG A 24 -43.68 27.16 -63.11
CA ARG A 24 -42.89 26.19 -63.92
C ARG A 24 -41.37 26.42 -63.80
N GLY A 25 -40.70 25.48 -63.11
CA GLY A 25 -39.36 25.01 -63.46
C GLY A 25 -38.21 25.48 -62.58
N ASP A 26 -37.79 24.59 -61.68
CA ASP A 26 -36.42 24.03 -61.61
C ASP A 26 -35.23 24.98 -61.37
N GLU A 27 -34.79 25.06 -60.11
CA GLU A 27 -33.38 24.98 -59.67
C GLU A 27 -33.49 24.34 -58.26
N GLY A 28 -33.01 23.14 -57.96
CA GLY A 28 -31.74 22.52 -58.32
C GLY A 28 -31.26 21.86 -57.03
N ASP A 29 -31.84 20.70 -56.72
CA ASP A 29 -31.44 19.80 -55.65
C ASP A 29 -30.00 19.34 -55.89
N ALA A 30 -29.04 20.03 -55.26
CA ALA A 30 -27.63 19.66 -55.24
C ALA A 30 -27.18 19.20 -53.85
N SER A 31 -28.11 18.75 -52.98
CA SER A 31 -27.77 18.30 -51.61
C SER A 31 -27.84 16.78 -51.43
N GLY A 32 -28.36 16.03 -52.41
CA GLY A 32 -28.59 14.59 -52.27
C GLY A 32 -27.44 13.66 -52.68
N ALA A 33 -26.43 14.14 -53.42
CA ALA A 33 -25.40 13.28 -54.01
C ALA A 33 -24.12 13.14 -53.15
N GLU A 34 -23.85 14.06 -52.23
CA GLU A 34 -22.66 14.02 -51.35
C GLU A 34 -22.91 13.24 -50.04
N ALA A 35 -24.15 13.25 -49.54
CA ALA A 35 -24.53 12.58 -48.30
C ALA A 35 -24.35 11.04 -48.29
N PRO A 36 -24.63 10.29 -49.38
CA PRO A 36 -24.41 8.84 -49.39
C PRO A 36 -22.94 8.45 -49.28
N ASN A 37 -22.05 9.19 -49.97
CA ASN A 37 -20.60 8.96 -49.96
C ASN A 37 -19.97 9.27 -48.60
N GLU A 38 -20.41 10.33 -47.93
CA GLU A 38 -19.92 10.67 -46.58
C GLU A 38 -20.34 9.62 -45.54
N ILE A 39 -21.56 9.11 -45.63
CA ILE A 39 -22.05 8.04 -44.73
C ILE A 39 -21.24 6.75 -44.93
N GLU A 40 -20.91 6.39 -46.18
CA GLU A 40 -20.06 5.22 -46.45
C GLU A 40 -18.63 5.42 -45.94
N ARG A 41 -18.05 6.62 -46.12
CA ARG A 41 -16.73 6.96 -45.58
C ARG A 41 -16.69 6.84 -44.05
N LEU A 42 -17.65 7.45 -43.35
CA LEU A 42 -17.73 7.41 -41.88
C LEU A 42 -17.95 5.98 -41.35
N LYS A 43 -18.72 5.14 -42.06
CA LYS A 43 -18.87 3.72 -41.71
C LYS A 43 -17.56 2.96 -41.85
N GLN A 44 -16.80 3.23 -42.90
CA GLN A 44 -15.50 2.62 -43.11
C GLN A 44 -14.48 3.07 -42.05
N GLU A 45 -14.42 4.36 -41.74
CA GLU A 45 -13.58 4.90 -40.66
C GLU A 45 -13.95 4.32 -39.29
N ALA A 46 -15.24 4.21 -38.98
CA ALA A 46 -15.71 3.60 -37.73
C ALA A 46 -15.33 2.12 -37.64
N LYS A 47 -15.40 1.39 -38.75
CA LYS A 47 -14.98 0.00 -38.83
C LYS A 47 -13.47 -0.13 -38.62
N ASP A 48 -12.68 0.69 -39.31
CA ASP A 48 -11.21 0.68 -39.20
C ASP A 48 -10.76 1.07 -37.78
N ALA A 49 -11.42 2.04 -37.15
CA ALA A 49 -11.18 2.43 -35.77
C ALA A 49 -11.56 1.31 -34.79
N ASN A 50 -12.68 0.62 -35.00
CA ASN A 50 -13.08 -0.52 -34.18
C ASN A 50 -12.09 -1.69 -34.33
N ASP A 51 -11.62 -1.97 -35.54
CA ASP A 51 -10.62 -3.01 -35.79
C ASP A 51 -9.25 -2.67 -35.18
N GLN A 52 -8.87 -1.40 -35.16
CA GLN A 52 -7.69 -0.92 -34.43
C GLN A 52 -7.88 -1.04 -32.91
N TYR A 53 -9.05 -0.66 -32.40
CA TYR A 53 -9.38 -0.77 -30.98
C TYR A 53 -9.35 -2.23 -30.50
N LEU A 54 -9.97 -3.16 -31.23
CA LEU A 54 -9.97 -4.57 -30.89
C LEU A 54 -8.56 -5.17 -30.90
N ARG A 55 -7.72 -4.76 -31.86
CA ARG A 55 -6.29 -5.13 -31.87
C ARG A 55 -5.54 -4.59 -30.65
N ALA A 56 -5.73 -3.31 -30.32
CA ALA A 56 -5.10 -2.70 -29.14
C ALA A 56 -5.53 -3.39 -27.84
N VAL A 57 -6.82 -3.75 -27.71
CA VAL A 57 -7.34 -4.51 -26.56
C VAL A 57 -6.67 -5.89 -26.48
N ALA A 58 -6.56 -6.61 -27.60
CA ALA A 58 -5.89 -7.91 -27.63
C ALA A 58 -4.39 -7.81 -27.28
N GLU A 59 -3.68 -6.81 -27.79
CA GLU A 59 -2.28 -6.53 -27.45
C GLU A 59 -2.10 -6.19 -25.96
N PHE A 60 -3.03 -5.41 -25.41
CA PHE A 60 -3.06 -5.08 -23.99
C PHE A 60 -3.28 -6.32 -23.12
N GLU A 61 -4.24 -7.18 -23.47
CA GLU A 61 -4.49 -8.44 -22.75
C GLU A 61 -3.28 -9.38 -22.80
N ASN A 62 -2.64 -9.50 -23.96
CA ASN A 62 -1.44 -10.31 -24.14
C ASN A 62 -0.27 -9.76 -23.32
N THR A 63 -0.08 -8.44 -23.33
CA THR A 63 0.95 -7.78 -22.51
C THR A 63 0.68 -7.98 -21.02
N LYS A 64 -0.57 -7.81 -20.57
CA LYS A 64 -0.95 -8.06 -19.18
C LYS A 64 -0.65 -9.50 -18.76
N LYS A 65 -1.04 -10.49 -19.58
CA LYS A 65 -0.73 -11.91 -19.33
C LYS A 65 0.78 -12.16 -19.26
N ARG A 66 1.56 -11.54 -20.15
CA ARG A 66 3.03 -11.63 -20.16
C ARG A 66 3.65 -11.02 -18.90
N LEU A 67 3.24 -9.81 -18.52
CA LEU A 67 3.73 -9.14 -17.31
C LEU A 67 3.43 -9.94 -16.04
N HIS A 68 2.28 -10.60 -15.96
CA HIS A 68 1.98 -11.48 -14.82
C HIS A 68 2.95 -12.67 -14.74
N ARG A 69 3.29 -13.28 -15.88
CA ARG A 69 4.28 -14.38 -15.92
C ARG A 69 5.67 -13.89 -15.56
N GLU A 70 6.11 -12.77 -16.13
CA GLU A 70 7.41 -12.17 -15.84
C GLU A 70 7.54 -11.80 -14.34
N ARG A 71 6.46 -11.28 -13.72
CA ARG A 71 6.43 -11.03 -12.27
C ARG A 71 6.59 -12.32 -11.45
N ASP A 72 5.89 -13.38 -11.84
CA ASP A 72 5.95 -14.66 -11.12
C ASP A 72 7.34 -15.30 -11.26
N GLU A 73 7.94 -15.22 -12.45
CA GLU A 73 9.32 -15.65 -12.71
C GLU A 73 10.32 -14.83 -11.90
N PHE A 74 10.17 -13.49 -11.89
CA PHE A 74 11.01 -12.61 -11.08
C PHE A 74 10.92 -12.94 -9.58
N SER A 75 9.72 -13.20 -9.07
CA SER A 75 9.53 -13.60 -7.67
C SER A 75 10.22 -14.92 -7.34
N ARG A 76 10.21 -15.90 -8.25
CA ARG A 76 10.93 -17.17 -8.07
C ARG A 76 12.44 -16.97 -8.12
N TYR A 77 12.92 -16.17 -9.05
CA TYR A 77 14.34 -15.85 -9.18
C TYR A 77 14.87 -15.12 -7.94
N ALA A 78 14.11 -14.15 -7.41
CA ALA A 78 14.46 -13.45 -6.17
C ALA A 78 14.53 -14.42 -4.98
N ALA A 79 13.57 -15.35 -4.86
CA ALA A 79 13.60 -16.38 -3.82
C ALA A 79 14.81 -17.32 -3.98
N GLU A 80 15.11 -17.74 -5.20
CA GLU A 80 16.27 -18.58 -5.51
C GLU A 80 17.59 -17.90 -5.12
N ALA A 81 17.75 -16.61 -5.39
CA ALA A 81 18.95 -15.84 -5.05
C ALA A 81 19.22 -15.86 -3.54
N VAL A 82 18.19 -15.60 -2.72
CA VAL A 82 18.31 -15.64 -1.24
C VAL A 82 18.59 -17.06 -0.76
N LEU A 83 17.93 -18.08 -1.33
CA LEU A 83 18.17 -19.47 -0.95
C LEU A 83 19.60 -19.92 -1.25
N ARG A 84 20.18 -19.51 -2.38
CA ARG A 84 21.57 -19.82 -2.73
C ARG A 84 22.56 -19.28 -1.70
N GLU A 85 22.31 -18.10 -1.16
CA GLU A 85 23.14 -17.49 -0.11
C GLU A 85 22.91 -18.12 1.28
N LEU A 86 21.73 -18.69 1.51
CA LEU A 86 21.40 -19.41 2.74
C LEU A 86 22.04 -20.80 2.82
N LEU A 87 22.24 -21.48 1.68
CA LEU A 87 22.78 -22.85 1.63
C LEU A 87 24.13 -23.01 2.37
N PRO A 88 25.14 -22.14 2.20
CA PRO A 88 26.40 -22.26 2.95
C PRO A 88 26.24 -22.14 4.48
N ILE A 89 25.22 -21.43 4.94
CA ILE A 89 24.90 -21.30 6.37
C ILE A 89 24.33 -22.60 6.91
N ILE A 90 23.46 -23.25 6.11
CA ILE A 90 22.92 -24.58 6.45
C ILE A 90 24.04 -25.62 6.48
N GLU A 91 24.94 -25.62 5.49
CA GLU A 91 26.12 -26.52 5.47
C GLU A 91 27.00 -26.31 6.71
N SER A 92 27.21 -25.05 7.11
CA SER A 92 27.96 -24.73 8.35
C SER A 92 27.25 -25.24 9.60
N LEU A 93 25.91 -25.19 9.62
CA LEU A 93 25.09 -25.74 10.71
C LEU A 93 25.16 -27.27 10.76
N ASP A 94 25.07 -27.94 9.63
CA ASP A 94 25.22 -29.40 9.54
C ASP A 94 26.58 -29.83 10.10
N GLN A 95 27.65 -29.12 9.75
CA GLN A 95 28.98 -29.37 10.30
C GLN A 95 29.04 -29.18 11.82
N ALA A 96 28.38 -28.13 12.34
CA ALA A 96 28.32 -27.90 13.79
C ALA A 96 27.54 -28.99 14.52
N LEU A 97 26.46 -29.53 13.93
CA LEU A 97 25.69 -30.63 14.49
C LEU A 97 26.50 -31.94 14.52
N VAL A 98 27.24 -32.24 13.45
CA VAL A 98 28.15 -33.40 13.44
C VAL A 98 29.18 -33.31 14.56
N ALA A 99 29.72 -32.12 14.83
CA ALA A 99 30.67 -31.92 15.93
C ALA A 99 30.04 -32.17 17.30
N VAL A 100 28.77 -31.80 17.49
CA VAL A 100 27.99 -32.10 18.71
C VAL A 100 27.82 -33.60 18.89
N ASP A 101 27.39 -34.30 17.84
CA ASP A 101 27.12 -35.75 17.89
C ASP A 101 28.39 -36.56 18.16
N GLN A 102 29.54 -36.08 17.68
CA GLN A 102 30.85 -36.70 17.93
C GLN A 102 31.44 -36.37 19.32
N GLN A 103 30.67 -35.71 20.20
CA GLN A 103 31.13 -35.28 21.53
C GLN A 103 32.42 -34.44 21.47
N SER A 104 32.52 -33.57 20.46
CA SER A 104 33.64 -32.64 20.33
C SER A 104 33.67 -31.64 21.48
N ASP A 105 34.80 -30.94 21.64
CA ASP A 105 34.97 -29.87 22.63
C ASP A 105 33.77 -28.89 22.64
N PRO A 106 33.04 -28.74 23.76
CA PRO A 106 31.92 -27.81 23.88
C PRO A 106 32.27 -26.38 23.47
N GLN A 107 33.51 -25.94 23.67
CA GLN A 107 33.95 -24.61 23.25
C GLN A 107 34.06 -24.48 21.73
N ALA A 108 34.42 -25.56 21.02
CA ALA A 108 34.44 -25.59 19.56
C ALA A 108 33.02 -25.49 19.00
N VAL A 109 32.06 -26.20 19.60
CA VAL A 109 30.64 -26.13 19.24
C VAL A 109 30.08 -24.72 19.42
N ILE A 110 30.30 -24.11 20.59
CA ILE A 110 29.84 -22.74 20.89
C ILE A 110 30.38 -21.75 19.85
N LYS A 111 31.67 -21.84 19.51
CA LYS A 111 32.29 -21.01 18.46
C LYS A 111 31.65 -21.22 17.10
N GLY A 112 31.35 -22.46 16.72
CA GLY A 112 30.66 -22.80 15.48
C GLY A 112 29.26 -22.16 15.40
N VAL A 113 28.47 -22.27 16.47
CA VAL A 113 27.14 -21.63 16.56
C VAL A 113 27.24 -20.11 16.44
N HIS A 114 28.21 -19.48 17.10
CA HIS A 114 28.44 -18.03 16.96
C HIS A 114 28.87 -17.62 15.54
N LEU A 115 29.57 -18.48 14.80
CA LEU A 115 29.94 -18.23 13.41
C LEU A 115 28.70 -18.26 12.51
N ILE A 116 27.87 -19.29 12.65
CA ILE A 116 26.61 -19.44 11.90
C ILE A 116 25.70 -18.24 12.15
N TYR A 117 25.55 -17.83 13.42
CA TYR A 117 24.76 -16.67 13.78
C TYR A 117 25.25 -15.37 13.12
N ARG A 118 26.58 -15.17 13.06
CA ARG A 118 27.19 -14.01 12.39
C ARG A 118 26.99 -14.05 10.88
N GLN A 119 27.12 -15.21 10.25
CA GLN A 119 26.84 -15.37 8.81
C GLN A 119 25.38 -15.05 8.49
N LEU A 120 24.44 -15.51 9.31
CA LEU A 120 23.02 -15.23 9.13
C LEU A 120 22.70 -13.74 9.27
N LEU A 121 23.28 -13.06 10.26
CA LEU A 121 23.16 -11.61 10.40
C LEU A 121 23.74 -10.86 9.19
N GLY A 122 24.91 -11.28 8.71
CA GLY A 122 25.53 -10.70 7.52
C GLY A 122 24.68 -10.87 6.26
N LEU A 123 24.04 -12.03 6.08
CA LEU A 123 23.09 -12.26 4.98
C LEU A 123 21.88 -11.32 5.09
N LEU A 124 21.28 -11.19 6.28
CA LEU A 124 20.17 -10.27 6.50
C LEU A 124 20.57 -8.83 6.16
N GLU A 125 21.72 -8.36 6.63
CA GLU A 125 22.20 -7.01 6.34
C GLU A 125 22.46 -6.77 4.84
N LYS A 126 23.03 -7.76 4.14
CA LYS A 126 23.24 -7.73 2.68
C LYS A 126 21.92 -7.59 1.91
N GLU A 127 20.88 -8.29 2.34
CA GLU A 127 19.52 -8.17 1.78
C GLU A 127 18.75 -6.94 2.33
N GLY A 128 19.43 -6.04 3.04
CA GLY A 128 18.85 -4.80 3.57
C GLY A 128 17.91 -4.97 4.75
N VAL A 129 17.93 -6.14 5.40
CA VAL A 129 17.19 -6.44 6.63
C VAL A 129 17.99 -5.97 7.84
N LYS A 130 17.36 -5.17 8.71
CA LYS A 130 17.98 -4.63 9.92
C LYS A 130 17.08 -4.82 11.13
N ARG A 131 17.69 -5.08 12.29
CA ARG A 131 16.99 -5.12 13.57
C ARG A 131 16.53 -3.73 13.98
N ILE A 132 15.34 -3.65 14.57
CA ILE A 132 14.82 -2.44 15.19
C ILE A 132 15.51 -2.28 16.55
N ALA A 133 16.05 -1.10 16.84
CA ALA A 133 16.60 -0.77 18.16
C ALA A 133 15.46 -0.57 19.15
N THR A 134 15.55 -1.19 20.33
CA THR A 134 14.44 -1.27 21.28
C THR A 134 14.83 -0.81 22.67
N VAL A 135 15.47 -1.66 23.49
CA VAL A 135 15.75 -1.37 24.90
C VAL A 135 16.57 -0.08 25.05
N GLY A 136 16.05 0.86 25.84
CA GLY A 136 16.64 2.19 26.04
C GLY A 136 16.17 3.26 25.04
N GLU A 137 15.54 2.86 23.94
CA GLU A 137 14.96 3.78 22.97
C GLU A 137 13.56 4.24 23.37
N ARG A 138 13.11 5.36 22.80
CA ARG A 138 11.73 5.84 22.95
C ARG A 138 10.80 4.99 22.10
N PHE A 139 9.64 4.64 22.66
CA PHE A 139 8.60 3.95 21.93
C PHE A 139 8.11 4.76 20.71
N ASP A 140 8.04 4.10 19.57
CA ASP A 140 7.52 4.62 18.30
C ASP A 140 6.49 3.63 17.72
N PRO A 141 5.20 4.01 17.62
CA PRO A 141 4.14 3.16 17.05
C PRO A 141 4.40 2.65 15.61
N HIS A 142 5.26 3.32 14.84
CA HIS A 142 5.57 2.87 13.48
C HIS A 142 6.53 1.67 13.47
N LEU A 143 7.35 1.52 14.52
CA LEU A 143 8.40 0.51 14.63
C LEU A 143 8.09 -0.56 15.68
N HIS A 144 7.25 -0.21 16.66
CA HIS A 144 7.07 -0.97 17.88
C HIS A 144 5.61 -1.30 18.16
N GLU A 145 5.38 -2.46 18.76
CA GLU A 145 4.10 -2.92 19.28
C GLU A 145 4.23 -3.05 20.81
N ALA A 146 3.58 -2.15 21.56
CA ALA A 146 3.60 -2.18 23.02
C ALA A 146 2.62 -3.23 23.54
N ILE A 147 3.14 -4.28 24.17
CA ILE A 147 2.30 -5.37 24.72
C ILE A 147 1.94 -5.17 26.19
N ALA A 148 2.73 -4.36 26.91
CA ALA A 148 2.47 -4.01 28.29
C ALA A 148 3.13 -2.69 28.65
N GLN A 149 2.55 -2.00 29.64
CA GLN A 149 3.20 -0.91 30.34
C GLN A 149 3.67 -1.43 31.70
N VAL A 150 4.86 -1.02 32.12
CA VAL A 150 5.39 -1.29 33.46
C VAL A 150 5.71 0.02 34.16
N ASP A 151 5.62 0.04 35.49
CA ASP A 151 5.98 1.23 36.25
C ASP A 151 7.46 1.57 36.03
N ALA A 152 7.73 2.84 35.71
CA ALA A 152 9.08 3.33 35.49
C ALA A 152 9.90 3.16 36.78
N GLN A 153 11.11 2.60 36.64
CA GLN A 153 12.12 2.57 37.71
C GLN A 153 12.92 3.88 37.74
N ASP A 154 13.64 4.13 38.84
CA ASP A 154 14.45 5.34 39.00
C ASP A 154 15.40 5.55 37.80
N GLY A 155 15.26 6.69 37.14
CA GLY A 155 16.04 7.07 35.95
C GLY A 155 15.42 6.70 34.59
N GLN A 156 14.29 5.98 34.56
CA GLN A 156 13.58 5.67 33.31
C GLN A 156 12.57 6.78 32.97
N ALA A 157 12.64 7.30 31.74
CA ALA A 157 11.66 8.26 31.25
C ALA A 157 10.36 7.56 30.81
N ASP A 158 9.24 8.27 30.95
CA ASP A 158 7.94 7.82 30.42
C ASP A 158 8.03 7.53 28.91
N GLY A 159 7.47 6.41 28.48
CA GLY A 159 7.51 6.00 27.07
C GLY A 159 8.82 5.35 26.63
N THR A 160 9.78 5.10 27.52
CA THR A 160 11.02 4.36 27.20
C THR A 160 10.76 2.87 27.11
N ILE A 161 11.35 2.19 26.12
CA ILE A 161 11.28 0.74 26.01
C ILE A 161 12.22 0.12 27.05
N VAL A 162 11.67 -0.70 27.94
CA VAL A 162 12.41 -1.33 29.04
C VAL A 162 12.78 -2.78 28.75
N GLU A 163 12.03 -3.44 27.88
CA GLU A 163 12.20 -4.85 27.56
C GLU A 163 11.76 -5.12 26.13
N GLU A 164 12.59 -5.83 25.38
CA GLU A 164 12.22 -6.42 24.10
C GLU A 164 11.74 -7.84 24.31
N VAL A 165 10.46 -8.08 24.03
CA VAL A 165 9.86 -9.42 24.11
C VAL A 165 10.02 -10.17 22.79
N ARG A 166 10.06 -9.45 21.68
CA ARG A 166 10.34 -10.00 20.37
C ARG A 166 11.06 -8.97 19.49
N ILE A 167 12.19 -9.38 18.93
CA ILE A 167 12.97 -8.58 17.98
C ILE A 167 12.09 -8.12 16.80
N GLY A 168 12.13 -6.83 16.49
CA GLY A 168 11.55 -6.27 15.27
C GLY A 168 12.57 -6.20 14.14
N TYR A 169 12.09 -6.18 12.90
CA TYR A 169 12.92 -6.08 11.71
C TYR A 169 12.34 -5.09 10.69
N THR A 170 13.23 -4.36 10.04
CA THR A 170 12.97 -3.57 8.84
C THR A 170 13.68 -4.19 7.65
N MET A 171 13.15 -4.01 6.45
CA MET A 171 13.80 -4.36 5.19
C MET A 171 13.76 -3.14 4.29
N HIS A 172 14.93 -2.63 3.88
CA HIS A 172 15.07 -1.39 3.12
C HIS A 172 14.30 -0.20 3.74
N GLY A 173 14.31 -0.10 5.07
CA GLY A 173 13.62 0.96 5.82
C GLY A 173 12.12 0.74 6.02
N LYS A 174 11.50 -0.28 5.41
CA LYS A 174 10.10 -0.65 5.65
C LYS A 174 10.02 -1.68 6.77
N VAL A 175 9.12 -1.49 7.73
CA VAL A 175 8.89 -2.48 8.79
C VAL A 175 8.28 -3.75 8.18
N ILE A 176 8.96 -4.87 8.38
CA ILE A 176 8.46 -6.20 8.01
C ILE A 176 7.91 -6.96 9.22
N ARG A 177 8.37 -6.59 10.42
CA ARG A 177 7.85 -7.06 11.70
C ARG A 177 8.12 -6.01 12.78
N PRO A 178 7.09 -5.46 13.44
CA PRO A 178 7.33 -4.54 14.56
C PRO A 178 8.01 -5.28 15.71
N ALA A 179 8.78 -4.57 16.53
CA ALA A 179 9.32 -5.16 17.75
C ALA A 179 8.24 -5.15 18.84
N MET A 180 8.05 -6.29 19.50
CA MET A 180 7.11 -6.36 20.64
C MET A 180 7.84 -5.97 21.90
N VAL A 181 7.35 -4.94 22.59
CA VAL A 181 8.09 -4.27 23.66
C VAL A 181 7.22 -4.02 24.88
N ARG A 182 7.87 -3.89 26.04
CA ARG A 182 7.28 -3.30 27.25
C ARG A 182 7.79 -1.88 27.42
N VAL A 183 6.90 -0.97 27.80
CA VAL A 183 7.19 0.45 27.86
C VAL A 183 7.03 0.96 29.30
N ALA A 184 7.98 1.77 29.76
CA ALA A 184 7.91 2.44 31.04
C ALA A 184 6.75 3.43 31.06
N LYS A 185 5.97 3.41 32.14
CA LYS A 185 4.93 4.39 32.45
C LYS A 185 5.34 5.13 33.71
N ALA A 186 5.41 6.45 33.64
CA ALA A 186 5.66 7.27 34.83
C ALA A 186 4.51 7.07 35.83
N THR A 187 4.85 6.61 37.03
CA THR A 187 3.92 6.64 38.15
C THR A 187 3.92 8.05 38.73
N SER A 188 2.74 8.68 38.80
CA SER A 188 2.60 9.93 39.54
C SER A 188 2.94 9.65 41.01
N PRO A 189 3.73 10.48 41.71
CA PRO A 189 4.03 10.24 43.11
C PRO A 189 2.72 10.30 43.90
N GLN A 190 2.26 9.15 44.39
CA GLN A 190 1.15 9.12 45.33
C GLN A 190 1.55 9.93 46.57
N LYS A 191 0.77 10.98 46.82
CA LYS A 191 0.80 11.82 48.00
C LYS A 191 0.83 10.92 49.24
N LYS A 192 1.99 10.77 49.88
CA LYS A 192 2.10 10.18 51.22
C LYS A 192 1.31 11.07 52.17
N GLU A 193 0.09 10.69 52.49
CA GLU A 193 -0.65 11.26 53.60
C GLU A 193 0.10 10.91 54.89
N THR A 194 0.86 11.87 55.40
CA THR A 194 1.37 11.83 56.77
C THR A 194 0.17 11.81 57.73
N PRO A 195 0.05 10.81 58.63
CA PRO A 195 -0.97 10.86 59.66
C PRO A 195 -0.65 12.00 60.62
N THR A 196 -1.52 13.01 60.64
CA THR A 196 -1.55 14.09 61.62
C THR A 196 -1.63 13.48 63.02
N LYS A 197 -0.61 13.71 63.85
CA LYS A 197 -0.68 13.41 65.28
C LYS A 197 -1.69 14.36 65.91
N GLU A 198 -2.89 13.87 66.21
CA GLU A 198 -3.77 14.53 67.16
C GLU A 198 -3.17 14.42 68.56
N GLY A 199 -2.86 15.58 69.14
CA GLY A 199 -2.56 15.71 70.55
C GLY A 199 -3.81 15.40 71.39
N LYS A 200 -3.58 14.83 72.56
CA LYS A 200 -4.53 14.89 73.67
C LYS A 200 -3.76 15.07 74.97
N GLU A 201 -3.59 16.33 75.36
CA GLU A 201 -3.75 16.73 76.76
C GLU A 201 -5.18 16.31 77.16
N VAL A 202 -5.37 15.54 78.23
CA VAL A 202 -5.67 15.98 79.60
C VAL A 202 -5.47 14.80 80.55
#